data_AF-A0A2I0SZY7-F1
#
_entry.id   AF-A0A2I0SZY7-F1
#
_cell.length_a   1.000
_cell.length_b   1.000
_cell.length_c   1.000
_cell.angle_alpha   90.00
_cell.angle_beta   90.00
_cell.angle_gamma   90.00
#
_symmetry.space_group_name_H-M   'P 1'
#
loop_
_entity.id
_entity.type
_entity.pdbx_description
1 polymer ?
#
loop_
_entity_poly.entity_id
_entity_poly.type
_entity_poly.pdbx_seq_one_letter_code
_entity_poly.pdbx_strand_id
1 'polypeptide(L)'
;MEQILLEVMSKNMEDREVIRDNQHCFTKDKSYLTNLVVFYNGVAASVDKKRAADVTYLEFCKAFDMVPSNILAYKLDKYGFDKL
;
A
#
# COMPACT_ATOMS: atom_id res chain seq x y z
N MET A 1 20.44 11.98 2.01
CA MET A 1 20.45 11.06 0.86
C MET A 1 19.15 10.26 0.82
N GLU A 2 18.78 9.57 1.91
CA GLU A 2 17.53 8.79 1.99
C GLU A 2 16.26 9.61 1.74
N GLN A 3 16.16 10.83 2.27
CA GLN A 3 14.99 11.70 2.02
C GLN A 3 14.84 12.09 0.54
N ILE A 4 15.95 12.36 -0.15
CA ILE A 4 15.94 12.68 -1.58
C ILE A 4 15.49 11.46 -2.38
N LEU A 5 16.01 10.27 -2.04
CA LEU A 5 15.59 9.01 -2.66
C LEU A 5 14.09 8.76 -2.44
N LEU A 6 13.61 8.97 -1.21
CA LEU A 6 12.20 8.82 -0.85
C LEU A 6 11.31 9.76 -1.66
N GLU A 7 11.69 11.03 -1.80
CA GLU A 7 10.93 12.01 -2.58
C GLU A 7 10.85 11.61 -4.06
N VAL A 8 11.97 11.23 -4.68
CA VAL A 8 11.99 10.81 -6.09
C VAL A 8 11.20 9.52 -6.29
N MET A 9 11.35 8.54 -5.40
CA MET A 9 10.61 7.29 -5.46
C MET A 9 9.11 7.49 -5.28
N SER A 10 8.71 8.28 -4.28
CA SER A 10 7.29 8.54 -3.99
C SER A 10 6.62 9.22 -5.19
N LYS A 11 7.27 10.24 -5.77
CA LYS A 11 6.77 10.91 -6.97
C LYS A 11 6.60 9.94 -8.15
N ASN A 12 7.60 9.09 -8.42
CA ASN A 12 7.51 8.12 -9.52
C ASN A 12 6.40 7.07 -9.27
N MET A 13 6.20 6.65 -8.01
CA MET A 13 5.11 5.73 -7.65
C MET A 13 3.72 6.36 -7.83
N GLU A 14 3.57 7.65 -7.54
CA GLU A 14 2.35 8.43 -7.79
C GLU A 14 2.10 8.61 -9.30
N ASP A 15 3.08 9.10 -10.05
CA ASP A 15 2.97 9.36 -11.50
C ASP A 15 2.62 8.10 -12.32
N ARG A 16 3.05 6.92 -11.85
CA ARG A 16 2.81 5.63 -12.50
C ARG A 16 1.66 4.82 -11.91
N GLU A 17 0.93 5.38 -10.95
CA GLU A 17 -0.18 4.71 -10.24
C GLU A 17 0.21 3.32 -9.70
N VAL A 18 1.46 3.18 -9.22
CA VAL A 18 1.98 1.90 -8.70
C VAL A 18 1.28 1.55 -7.39
N ILE A 19 0.93 2.57 -6.60
CA ILE A 19 0.23 2.43 -5.34
C ILE A 19 -1.28 2.48 -5.58
N ARG A 20 -1.99 1.46 -5.11
CA ARG A 20 -3.45 1.40 -5.22
C ARG A 20 -4.12 2.39 -4.27
N ASP A 21 -5.28 2.89 -4.64
CA ASP A 21 -6.07 3.82 -3.80
C ASP A 21 -6.40 3.27 -2.43
N ASN A 22 -6.64 1.97 -2.31
CA ASN A 22 -6.95 1.32 -1.04
C ASN A 22 -5.72 1.19 -0.11
N GLN A 23 -4.50 1.40 -0.63
CA GLN A 23 -3.31 1.44 0.22
C GLN A 23 -3.26 2.78 0.95
N HIS A 24 -3.27 2.70 2.28
CA HIS A 24 -3.25 3.87 3.18
C HIS A 24 -1.95 4.00 3.98
N CYS A 25 -1.22 2.90 4.18
CA CYS A 25 0.05 2.93 4.89
C CYS A 25 1.17 3.44 3.97
N PHE A 26 2.01 4.32 4.52
CA PHE A 26 3.17 4.91 3.84
C PHE A 26 2.83 5.75 2.59
N THR A 27 1.60 6.25 2.51
CA THR A 27 1.14 7.15 1.45
C THR A 27 0.83 8.52 2.03
N LYS A 28 1.17 9.57 1.28
CA LYS A 28 0.88 10.95 1.70
C LYS A 28 -0.63 11.14 1.88
N ASP A 29 -1.00 11.94 2.87
CA ASP A 29 -2.39 12.35 3.15
C ASP A 29 -3.38 11.22 3.47
N LYS A 30 -2.91 9.99 3.66
CA LYS A 30 -3.72 8.85 4.13
C LYS A 30 -3.22 8.37 5.49
N SER A 31 -4.17 8.07 6.37
CA SER A 31 -3.93 7.65 7.75
C SER A 31 -4.59 6.30 8.05
N TYR A 32 -4.21 5.71 9.19
CA TYR A 32 -4.89 4.54 9.74
C TYR A 32 -6.39 4.79 9.96
N LEU A 33 -6.77 5.97 10.44
CA LEU A 33 -8.16 6.32 10.70
C LEU A 33 -8.97 6.39 9.40
N THR A 34 -8.45 7.05 8.37
CA THR A 34 -9.11 7.12 7.07
C THR A 34 -9.28 5.73 6.44
N ASN A 35 -8.29 4.84 6.65
CA ASN A 35 -8.39 3.45 6.20
C ASN A 35 -9.55 2.72 6.86
N LEU A 36 -9.67 2.84 8.20
CA LEU A 36 -10.78 2.23 8.94
C LEU A 36 -12.14 2.78 8.49
N VAL A 37 -12.26 4.09 8.27
CA VAL A 37 -13.51 4.70 7.80
C VAL A 37 -13.91 4.15 6.43
N VAL A 38 -12.99 4.12 5.46
CA VAL A 38 -13.25 3.56 4.12
C VAL A 38 -13.65 2.09 4.21
N PHE A 39 -12.94 1.32 5.05
CA PHE A 39 -13.22 -0.09 5.26
C PHE A 39 -14.62 -0.33 5.84
N TYR A 40 -14.97 0.32 6.97
CA TYR A 40 -16.27 0.16 7.61
C TYR A 40 -17.41 0.64 6.73
N ASN A 41 -17.23 1.71 5.96
CA ASN A 41 -18.23 2.15 4.98
C ASN A 41 -18.49 1.07 3.91
N GLY A 42 -17.45 0.38 3.44
CA GLY A 42 -17.59 -0.73 2.49
C GLY A 42 -18.33 -1.94 3.08
N VAL A 43 -18.04 -2.28 4.34
CA VAL A 43 -18.74 -3.35 5.07
C VAL A 43 -20.21 -2.97 5.31
N ALA A 44 -20.46 -1.77 5.83
CA ALA A 44 -21.82 -1.26 6.08
C ALA A 44 -22.66 -1.26 4.81
N ALA A 45 -22.13 -0.75 3.68
CA ALA A 45 -22.84 -0.75 2.41
C ALA A 45 -23.17 -2.17 1.88
N SER A 46 -22.38 -3.18 2.26
CA SER A 46 -22.66 -4.57 1.93
C SER A 46 -23.79 -5.14 2.81
N VAL A 47 -23.74 -4.83 4.11
CA VAL A 47 -24.79 -5.21 5.08
C VAL A 47 -26.13 -4.58 4.72
N ASP A 48 -26.16 -3.29 4.35
CA ASP A 48 -27.38 -2.59 3.92
C ASP A 48 -28.02 -3.25 2.69
N LYS A 49 -27.18 -3.79 1.79
CA LYS A 49 -27.62 -4.53 0.60
C LYS A 49 -27.97 -5.99 0.91
N LYS A 50 -27.99 -6.39 2.18
CA LYS A 50 -28.22 -7.77 2.67
C LYS A 50 -27.26 -8.78 2.04
N ARG A 51 -26.04 -8.35 1.68
CA ARG A 51 -24.98 -9.24 1.20
C ARG A 51 -24.22 -9.79 2.40
N ALA A 52 -23.83 -11.06 2.35
CA ALA A 52 -22.91 -11.61 3.32
C ALA A 52 -21.58 -10.85 3.24
N ALA A 53 -21.02 -10.49 4.40
CA ALA A 53 -19.76 -9.78 4.52
C ALA A 53 -18.91 -10.48 5.57
N ASP A 54 -17.74 -10.95 5.15
CA ASP A 54 -16.72 -11.54 6.01
C ASP A 54 -15.46 -10.67 5.96
N VAL A 55 -14.71 -10.66 7.06
CA VAL A 55 -13.50 -9.85 7.21
C VAL A 55 -12.35 -10.76 7.59
N THR A 56 -11.23 -10.64 6.88
CA THR A 56 -9.98 -11.33 7.20
C THR A 56 -8.92 -10.30 7.55
N TYR A 57 -8.27 -10.48 8.71
CA TYR A 57 -7.11 -9.71 9.12
C TYR A 57 -5.84 -10.54 8.87
N LEU A 58 -4.85 -9.93 8.22
CA LEU A 58 -3.56 -10.56 7.90
C LEU A 58 -2.44 -9.66 8.41
N GLU A 59 -1.43 -10.28 9.02
CA GLU A 59 -0.25 -9.58 9.53
C GLU A 59 1.02 -10.32 9.12
N PHE A 60 2.07 -9.57 8.80
CA PHE A 60 3.39 -10.12 8.50
C PHE A 60 4.29 -9.95 9.72
N CYS A 61 4.75 -11.07 10.30
CA CYS A 61 5.81 -11.04 11.30
C CYS A 61 7.08 -10.43 10.68
N LYS A 62 7.66 -9.42 11.33
CA LYS A 62 8.92 -8.78 10.92
C LYS A 62 8.95 -8.44 9.41
N ALA A 63 7.89 -7.79 8.93
CA ALA A 63 7.64 -7.58 7.51
C ALA A 63 8.84 -7.04 6.71
N PHE A 64 9.64 -6.14 7.30
CA PHE A 64 10.82 -5.56 6.64
C PHE A 64 12.07 -6.46 6.71
N ASP A 65 12.22 -7.28 7.76
CA ASP A 65 13.37 -8.18 7.92
C ASP A 65 13.25 -9.42 7.02
N MET A 66 12.02 -9.81 6.69
CA MET A 66 11.74 -11.05 5.95
C MET A 66 11.61 -10.87 4.44
N VAL A 67 11.80 -9.65 3.89
CA VAL A 67 11.74 -9.42 2.43
C VAL A 67 13.00 -9.99 1.76
N PRO A 68 12.88 -10.98 0.85
CA PRO A 68 14.05 -11.49 0.12
C PRO A 68 14.61 -10.43 -0.84
N SER A 69 15.92 -10.20 -0.79
CA SER A 69 16.58 -9.13 -1.55
C SER A 69 16.41 -9.25 -3.07
N ASN A 70 16.39 -10.47 -3.61
CA ASN A 70 16.16 -10.72 -5.04
C ASN A 70 14.73 -10.34 -5.48
N ILE A 71 13.73 -10.56 -4.62
CA ILE A 71 12.33 -10.19 -4.88
C ILE A 71 12.18 -8.66 -4.84
N LEU A 72 12.83 -8.01 -3.88
CA LEU A 72 12.83 -6.55 -3.79
C LEU A 72 13.47 -5.93 -5.04
N ALA A 73 14.66 -6.41 -5.44
CA ALA A 73 15.35 -5.94 -6.63
C ALA A 73 14.50 -6.13 -7.91
N TYR A 74 13.89 -7.30 -8.09
CA TYR A 74 12.98 -7.56 -9.22
C TYR A 74 11.79 -6.59 -9.25
N LYS A 75 11.18 -6.29 -8.09
CA LYS A 75 10.09 -5.31 -8.03
C LYS A 75 10.57 -3.91 -8.37
N LEU A 76 11.73 -3.50 -7.87
CA LEU A 76 12.30 -2.18 -8.16
C LEU A 76 12.57 -2.02 -9.67
N ASP A 77 13.21 -3.01 -10.29
CA ASP A 77 13.43 -3.05 -11.74
C ASP A 77 12.11 -2.97 -12.53
N LYS A 78 11.13 -3.79 -12.16
CA LYS A 78 9.80 -3.80 -12.80
C LYS A 78 9.12 -2.43 -12.76
N TYR A 79 9.32 -1.64 -11.70
CA TYR A 79 8.73 -0.31 -11.57
C TYR A 79 9.63 0.83 -12.09
N GLY A 80 10.77 0.51 -12.70
CA GLY A 80 11.67 1.47 -13.35
C GLY A 80 12.58 2.21 -12.37
N PHE A 81 12.97 1.54 -11.28
CA PHE A 81 13.94 2.04 -10.31
C PHE A 81 15.36 1.49 -10.54
N ASP A 82 15.61 0.86 -11.67
CA ASP A 82 16.89 0.29 -12.11
C ASP A 82 17.99 1.35 -12.35
N LYS A 83 17.60 2.61 -12.53
CA LYS A 83 18.48 3.74 -12.88
C LYS A 83 18.41 4.92 -11.90
N LEU A 84 17.88 4.69 -10.70
CA LEU A 84 17.93 5.67 -9.62
C LEU A 84 19.35 5.87 -9.09
#